data_AF-A0A3B8M099-F1
#
_entry.id   AF-A0A3B8M099-F1
#
_cell.length_a   1.000
_cell.length_b   1.000
_cell.length_c   1.000
_cell.angle_alpha   90.00
_cell.angle_beta   90.00
_cell.angle_gamma   90.00
#
_symmetry.space_group_name_H-M   'P 1'
#
loop_
_entity.id
_entity.type
_entity.pdbx_description
1 polymer ?
#
loop_
_entity_poly.entity_id
_entity_poly.type
_entity_poly.pdbx_seq_one_letter_code
_entity_poly.pdbx_strand_id
1 'polypeptide(L)'
;MTTSTQMPTGLRILATLASLIVVATGIWAARPILVPVLFAAFLAIISGPAMTWLIQRRVPRPAALLMVVLGMAAIVITVVVVIGQSLYSFRDNLETYKEPLQQKVAAITDRLTEAGIQVSESARADNFNTDNAVDYLKTLLGGLTNLFGKGLFVLFSFVFIVLEAAGFPAKVAAMPGDTTARLDRWHRIITETRRYFALKTVISLVTGVAIGVMLAVLKVP
;
A
#
# COMPACT_ATOMS: atom_id res chain seq x y z
N MET A 1 35.48 9.57 -43.46
CA MET A 1 36.23 8.85 -42.42
C MET A 1 35.92 9.49 -41.08
N THR A 2 34.99 8.92 -40.31
CA THR A 2 34.67 9.39 -38.96
C THR A 2 35.61 8.69 -37.99
N THR A 3 36.68 9.38 -37.59
CA THR A 3 37.60 8.90 -36.56
C THR A 3 36.80 8.71 -35.27
N SER A 4 36.50 7.46 -34.91
CA SER A 4 35.90 7.13 -33.63
C SER A 4 36.90 7.51 -32.54
N THR A 5 36.70 8.65 -31.90
CA THR A 5 37.50 9.08 -30.75
C THR A 5 37.36 8.00 -29.67
N GLN A 6 38.35 7.12 -29.56
CA GLN A 6 38.34 6.08 -28.54
C GLN A 6 38.45 6.78 -27.19
N MET A 7 37.34 6.84 -26.46
CA MET A 7 37.33 7.44 -25.13
C MET A 7 38.29 6.65 -24.23
N PRO A 8 39.16 7.32 -23.46
CA PRO A 8 40.02 6.66 -22.49
C PRO A 8 39.19 5.75 -21.59
N THR A 9 39.66 4.54 -21.30
CA THR A 9 38.91 3.55 -20.51
C THR A 9 38.44 4.12 -19.17
N GLY A 10 39.26 4.96 -18.53
CA GLY A 10 38.90 5.67 -17.30
C GLY A 10 37.72 6.63 -17.47
N LEU A 11 37.66 7.37 -18.59
CA LEU A 11 36.54 8.26 -18.90
C LEU A 11 35.25 7.47 -19.17
N ARG A 12 35.36 6.33 -19.84
CA ARG A 12 34.19 5.46 -20.11
C ARG A 12 33.63 4.86 -18.82
N ILE A 13 34.50 4.40 -17.91
CA ILE A 13 34.08 3.89 -16.59
C ILE A 13 33.44 5.00 -15.77
N LEU A 14 34.07 6.18 -15.71
CA LEU A 14 33.54 7.33 -14.97
C LEU A 14 32.18 7.78 -15.52
N ALA A 15 32.02 7.88 -16.84
CA ALA A 15 30.76 8.24 -17.48
C ALA A 15 29.67 7.19 -17.23
N THR A 16 30.02 5.91 -17.24
CA THR A 16 29.07 4.82 -16.94
C THR A 16 28.61 4.90 -15.49
N LEU A 17 29.53 5.08 -14.54
CA LEU A 17 29.18 5.25 -13.12
C LEU A 17 28.36 6.52 -12.87
N ALA A 18 28.72 7.64 -13.50
CA ALA A 18 27.97 8.88 -13.40
C ALA A 18 26.54 8.72 -13.94
N SER A 19 26.37 8.09 -15.12
CA SER A 19 25.04 7.82 -15.67
C SER A 19 24.20 6.89 -14.78
N LEU A 20 24.82 5.87 -14.19
CA LEU A 20 24.15 4.97 -13.25
C LEU A 20 23.67 5.71 -11.99
N ILE A 21 24.51 6.58 -11.42
CA ILE A 21 24.15 7.40 -10.25
C ILE A 21 23.04 8.39 -10.60
N VAL A 22 23.11 9.04 -11.76
CA VAL A 22 22.07 9.99 -12.21
C VAL A 22 20.73 9.28 -12.39
N VAL A 23 20.71 8.11 -13.03
CA VAL A 23 19.48 7.32 -13.19
C VAL A 23 18.96 6.83 -11.84
N ALA A 24 19.82 6.27 -10.98
CA ALA A 24 19.42 5.78 -9.66
C ALA A 24 18.84 6.91 -8.79
N THR A 25 19.49 8.07 -8.79
CA THR A 25 19.05 9.25 -8.04
C THR A 25 17.78 9.85 -8.65
N GLY A 26 17.64 9.85 -9.97
CA GLY A 26 16.43 10.27 -10.66
C GLY A 26 15.23 9.41 -10.29
N ILE A 27 15.39 8.08 -10.28
CA ILE A 27 14.35 7.14 -9.83
C ILE A 27 14.05 7.35 -8.34
N TRP A 28 15.07 7.55 -7.51
CA TRP A 28 14.90 7.81 -6.08
C TRP A 28 14.12 9.10 -5.81
N ALA A 29 14.46 10.19 -6.52
CA ALA A 29 13.77 11.47 -6.42
C ALA A 29 12.32 11.38 -6.93
N ALA A 30 12.06 10.55 -7.94
CA ALA A 30 10.72 10.34 -8.50
C ALA A 30 9.84 9.39 -7.67
N ARG A 31 10.33 8.81 -6.57
CA ARG A 31 9.56 7.90 -5.68
C ARG A 31 8.18 8.41 -5.28
N PRO A 32 7.97 9.70 -4.91
CA PRO A 32 6.65 10.21 -4.51
C PRO A 32 5.58 10.08 -5.60
N ILE A 33 5.98 9.99 -6.87
CA ILE A 33 5.09 9.83 -8.03
C ILE A 33 5.10 8.38 -8.50
N LEU A 34 6.30 7.79 -8.65
CA LEU A 34 6.46 6.43 -9.15
C LEU A 34 5.76 5.40 -8.27
N VAL A 35 5.90 5.49 -6.94
CA VAL A 35 5.33 4.50 -6.03
C VAL A 35 3.79 4.47 -6.13
N PRO A 36 3.07 5.59 -6.04
CA PRO A 36 1.62 5.60 -6.25
C PRO A 36 1.17 5.14 -7.64
N VAL A 37 1.87 5.55 -8.71
CA VAL A 37 1.51 5.16 -10.08
C VAL A 37 1.70 3.66 -10.30
N LEU A 38 2.80 3.09 -9.81
CA LEU A 38 3.02 1.64 -9.86
C LEU A 38 1.97 0.90 -9.03
N PHE A 39 1.62 1.40 -7.85
CA PHE A 39 0.57 0.82 -7.02
C PHE A 39 -0.79 0.87 -7.72
N ALA A 40 -1.13 1.99 -8.36
CA ALA A 40 -2.32 2.12 -9.18
C ALA A 40 -2.32 1.15 -10.39
N ALA A 41 -1.17 0.93 -11.03
CA ALA A 41 -1.04 -0.06 -12.09
C ALA A 41 -1.29 -1.49 -11.58
N PHE A 42 -0.79 -1.83 -10.39
CA PHE A 42 -1.09 -3.11 -9.74
C PHE A 42 -2.59 -3.25 -9.46
N LEU A 43 -3.23 -2.23 -8.90
CA LEU A 43 -4.68 -2.23 -8.69
C LEU A 43 -5.44 -2.43 -10.01
N ALA A 44 -5.03 -1.76 -11.09
CA ALA A 44 -5.64 -1.91 -12.42
C ALA A 44 -5.51 -3.36 -12.94
N ILE A 45 -4.35 -3.98 -12.78
CA ILE A 45 -4.11 -5.38 -13.14
C ILE A 45 -5.04 -6.31 -12.36
N ILE A 46 -5.13 -6.12 -11.04
CA ILE A 46 -5.98 -6.93 -10.14
C ILE A 46 -7.47 -6.73 -10.44
N SER A 47 -7.87 -5.53 -10.87
CA SER A 47 -9.26 -5.18 -11.18
C SER A 47 -9.75 -5.76 -12.52
N GLY A 48 -8.84 -6.21 -13.38
CA GLY A 48 -9.20 -6.66 -14.72
C GLY A 48 -10.16 -7.87 -14.80
N PRO A 49 -10.12 -8.89 -13.91
CA PRO A 49 -11.15 -9.93 -13.85
C PRO A 49 -12.55 -9.36 -13.58
N ALA A 50 -12.66 -8.38 -12.67
CA ALA A 50 -13.93 -7.69 -12.38
C ALA A 50 -14.45 -6.95 -13.63
N MET A 51 -13.54 -6.28 -14.35
CA MET A 51 -13.86 -5.63 -15.63
C MET A 51 -14.37 -6.63 -16.68
N THR A 52 -13.69 -7.76 -16.86
CA THR A 52 -14.13 -8.81 -17.81
C THR A 52 -15.47 -9.41 -17.42
N TRP A 53 -15.70 -9.62 -16.12
CA TRP A 53 -16.95 -10.16 -15.60
C TRP A 53 -18.14 -9.21 -15.87
N LEU A 54 -17.95 -7.90 -15.69
CA LEU A 54 -18.97 -6.89 -16.02
C LEU A 54 -19.26 -6.82 -17.52
N ILE A 55 -18.23 -6.87 -18.38
CA ILE A 55 -18.42 -6.88 -19.83
C ILE A 55 -19.17 -8.15 -20.28
N GLN A 56 -18.83 -9.31 -19.72
CA GLN A 56 -19.54 -10.58 -20.00
C GLN A 56 -21.02 -10.52 -19.60
N ARG A 57 -21.35 -9.73 -18.57
CA ARG A 57 -22.73 -9.42 -18.15
C ARG A 57 -23.44 -8.39 -19.06
N ARG A 58 -22.89 -8.09 -20.25
CA ARG A 58 -23.41 -7.11 -21.23
C ARG A 58 -23.41 -5.65 -20.74
N VAL A 59 -22.63 -5.31 -19.72
CA VAL A 59 -22.47 -3.91 -19.30
C VAL A 59 -21.60 -3.18 -20.34
N PRO A 60 -22.05 -2.01 -20.86
CA PRO A 60 -21.24 -1.25 -21.81
C PRO A 60 -19.93 -0.81 -21.16
N ARG A 61 -18.84 -0.85 -21.92
CA ARG A 61 -17.48 -0.56 -21.44
C ARG A 61 -17.36 0.67 -20.52
N PRO A 62 -17.92 1.86 -20.84
CA PRO A 62 -17.82 3.02 -19.94
C PRO A 62 -18.53 2.82 -18.59
N ALA A 63 -19.66 2.11 -18.56
CA ALA A 63 -20.35 1.81 -17.31
C ALA A 63 -19.59 0.78 -16.47
N ALA A 64 -18.98 -0.23 -17.11
CA ALA A 64 -18.14 -1.20 -16.41
C ALA A 64 -16.91 -0.54 -15.78
N LEU A 65 -16.25 0.39 -16.50
CA LEU A 65 -15.14 1.19 -15.98
C LEU A 65 -15.56 2.00 -14.74
N LEU A 66 -16.68 2.74 -14.83
CA LEU A 66 -17.20 3.52 -13.73
C LEU A 66 -17.53 2.65 -12.50
N MET A 67 -18.14 1.49 -12.70
CA MET A 67 -18.45 0.56 -11.60
C MET A 67 -17.19 0.05 -10.89
N VAL A 68 -16.15 -0.32 -11.64
CA VAL A 68 -14.88 -0.78 -11.06
C VAL A 68 -14.19 0.34 -10.29
N VAL A 69 -14.16 1.55 -10.86
CA VAL A 69 -13.57 2.73 -10.20
C VAL A 69 -14.31 3.10 -8.93
N LEU A 70 -15.64 3.17 -8.97
CA LEU A 70 -16.46 3.47 -7.81
C LEU A 70 -16.36 2.37 -6.75
N GLY A 71 -16.31 1.10 -7.15
CA GLY A 71 -16.10 -0.02 -6.23
C GLY A 71 -14.77 0.07 -5.49
N MET A 72 -13.68 0.36 -6.21
CA MET A 72 -12.36 0.55 -5.60
C MET A 72 -12.35 1.77 -4.66
N ALA A 73 -12.93 2.90 -5.10
CA ALA A 73 -13.05 4.09 -4.27
C ALA A 73 -13.86 3.81 -2.98
N ALA A 74 -14.97 3.08 -3.09
CA ALA A 74 -15.79 2.70 -1.95
C ALA A 74 -15.03 1.83 -0.94
N ILE A 75 -14.21 0.87 -1.40
CA ILE A 75 -13.35 0.08 -0.51
C ILE A 75 -12.37 0.98 0.25
N VAL A 76 -11.68 1.89 -0.46
CA VAL A 76 -10.72 2.81 0.17
C VAL A 76 -11.41 3.74 1.18
N ILE A 77 -12.55 4.33 0.81
CA ILE A 77 -13.33 5.21 1.68
C ILE A 77 -13.80 4.44 2.92
N THR A 78 -14.29 3.21 2.76
CA THR A 78 -14.73 2.37 3.89
C THR A 78 -13.59 2.15 4.89
N VAL A 79 -12.39 1.81 4.41
CA VAL A 79 -11.21 1.63 5.27
C VAL A 79 -10.85 2.93 6.01
N VAL A 80 -10.84 4.07 5.30
CA VAL A 80 -10.54 5.38 5.91
C VAL A 80 -11.59 5.75 6.96
N VAL A 81 -12.88 5.51 6.68
CA VAL A 81 -13.97 5.80 7.61
C VAL A 81 -13.88 4.92 8.84
N VAL A 82 -13.69 3.61 8.68
CA VAL A 82 -13.57 2.67 9.82
C VAL A 82 -12.38 3.05 10.70
N ILE A 83 -11.22 3.33 10.11
CA ILE A 83 -10.04 3.76 10.88
C ILE A 83 -10.30 5.11 11.56
N GLY A 84 -10.89 6.07 10.84
CA GLY A 84 -11.21 7.39 11.39
C GLY A 84 -12.18 7.32 12.56
N GLN A 85 -13.20 6.46 12.48
CA GLN A 85 -14.14 6.17 13.56
C GLN A 85 -13.44 5.51 14.75
N SER A 86 -12.58 4.53 14.52
CA SER A 86 -11.77 3.91 15.58
C SER A 86 -10.90 4.94 16.29
N LEU A 87 -10.23 5.84 15.55
CA LEU A 87 -9.43 6.91 16.15
C LEU A 87 -10.29 7.92 16.93
N TYR A 88 -11.47 8.27 16.42
CA TYR A 88 -12.39 9.16 17.12
C TYR A 88 -12.91 8.53 18.42
N SER A 89 -13.34 7.27 18.37
CA SER A 89 -13.76 6.53 19.56
C SER A 89 -12.63 6.35 20.57
N PHE A 90 -11.39 6.17 20.11
CA PHE A 90 -10.22 6.12 20.97
C PHE A 90 -9.99 7.45 21.68
N ARG A 91 -10.08 8.58 20.95
CA ARG A 91 -9.96 9.93 21.51
C ARG A 91 -10.98 10.19 22.62
N ASP A 92 -12.24 9.87 22.37
CA ASP A 92 -13.34 10.21 23.28
C ASP A 92 -13.32 9.34 24.55
N ASN A 93 -12.85 8.10 24.42
CA ASN A 93 -12.69 7.18 25.54
C ASN A 93 -11.28 7.21 26.14
N LEU A 94 -10.40 8.14 25.75
CA LEU A 94 -9.02 8.21 26.27
C LEU A 94 -9.02 8.27 27.79
N GLU A 95 -9.89 9.10 28.38
CA GLU A 95 -10.05 9.25 29.82
C GLU A 95 -10.52 7.93 30.47
N THR A 96 -11.43 7.20 29.80
CA THR A 96 -11.98 5.91 30.25
C THR A 96 -10.99 4.75 30.13
N TYR A 97 -10.07 4.80 29.16
CA TYR A 97 -9.04 3.76 28.99
C TYR A 97 -7.85 3.91 29.94
N LYS A 98 -7.68 5.08 30.61
CA LYS A 98 -6.57 5.33 31.55
C LYS A 98 -6.53 4.32 32.70
N GLU A 99 -7.63 4.19 33.43
CA GLU A 99 -7.71 3.30 34.60
C GLU A 99 -7.39 1.83 34.27
N PRO A 100 -8.07 1.17 33.31
CA PRO A 100 -7.80 -0.23 33.02
C PRO A 100 -6.40 -0.47 32.43
N LEU A 101 -5.83 0.50 31.70
CA LEU A 101 -4.44 0.42 31.25
C LEU A 101 -3.46 0.52 32.42
N GLN A 102 -3.66 1.47 33.33
CA GLN A 102 -2.84 1.59 34.54
C GLN A 102 -2.91 0.33 35.40
N GLN A 103 -4.09 -0.26 35.55
CA GLN A 103 -4.28 -1.53 36.28
C GLN A 103 -3.57 -2.71 35.60
N LYS A 104 -3.66 -2.84 34.26
CA LYS A 104 -2.95 -3.89 33.52
C LYS A 104 -1.44 -3.73 33.60
N VAL A 105 -0.96 -2.49 33.51
CA VAL A 105 0.47 -2.19 33.63
C VAL A 105 0.95 -2.49 35.04
N ALA A 106 0.20 -2.09 36.06
CA ALA A 106 0.49 -2.42 37.45
C ALA A 106 0.60 -3.95 37.64
N ALA A 107 -0.39 -4.71 37.15
CA ALA A 107 -0.37 -6.17 37.22
C ALA A 107 0.83 -6.81 36.49
N ILE A 108 1.25 -6.25 35.35
CA ILE A 108 2.44 -6.72 34.62
C ILE A 108 3.71 -6.39 35.40
N THR A 109 3.84 -5.16 35.93
CA THR A 109 5.00 -4.76 36.73
C THR A 109 5.11 -5.55 38.03
N ASP A 110 3.99 -5.86 38.67
CA ASP A 110 3.98 -6.64 39.91
C ASP A 110 4.44 -8.07 39.63
N ARG A 111 3.99 -8.69 38.53
CA ARG A 111 4.49 -10.01 38.08
C ARG A 111 5.97 -10.01 37.66
N LEU A 112 6.45 -8.93 37.05
CA LEU A 112 7.88 -8.79 36.71
C LEU A 112 8.74 -8.62 37.97
N THR A 113 8.21 -7.92 38.97
CA THR A 113 8.87 -7.72 40.27
C THR A 113 8.90 -9.03 41.07
N GLU A 114 7.82 -9.81 41.05
CA GLU A 114 7.77 -11.19 41.59
C GLU A 114 8.78 -12.12 40.89
N ALA A 115 9.06 -11.91 39.60
CA ALA A 115 10.07 -12.63 38.84
C ALA A 115 11.52 -12.12 39.09
N GLY A 116 11.72 -11.18 40.02
CA GLY A 116 13.04 -10.67 40.42
C GLY A 116 13.59 -9.55 39.54
N ILE A 117 12.81 -9.01 38.60
CA ILE A 117 13.21 -7.91 37.73
C ILE A 117 12.79 -6.59 38.39
N GLN A 118 13.76 -5.80 38.88
CA GLN A 118 13.48 -4.48 39.46
C GLN A 118 13.06 -3.51 38.36
N VAL A 119 11.79 -3.13 38.35
CA VAL A 119 11.26 -2.07 37.49
C VAL A 119 11.47 -0.74 38.20
N SER A 120 12.20 0.20 37.59
CA SER A 120 12.46 1.51 38.21
C SER A 120 11.17 2.33 38.32
N GLU A 121 10.94 2.99 39.47
CA GLU A 121 9.77 3.86 39.67
C GLU A 121 9.74 5.05 38.69
N SER A 122 10.91 5.49 38.21
CA SER A 122 11.04 6.51 37.16
C SER A 122 10.42 6.10 35.82
N ALA A 123 10.46 4.80 35.46
CA ALA A 123 9.80 4.30 34.26
C ALA A 123 8.26 4.26 34.40
N ARG A 124 7.76 4.19 35.65
CA ARG A 124 6.34 4.12 36.02
C ARG A 124 5.66 5.50 35.96
N ALA A 125 6.40 6.58 36.24
CA ALA A 125 5.87 7.95 36.30
C ALA A 125 6.03 8.76 35.00
N ASP A 126 7.16 8.65 34.29
CA ASP A 126 7.48 9.56 33.17
C ASP A 126 6.87 9.12 31.81
N ASN A 127 6.68 7.81 31.60
CA ASN A 127 6.15 7.28 30.33
C ASN A 127 4.62 7.21 30.26
N PHE A 128 3.92 7.42 31.39
CA PHE A 128 2.45 7.36 31.49
C PHE A 128 1.79 8.73 31.59
N ASN A 129 2.48 9.80 31.20
CA ASN A 129 1.86 11.12 31.14
C ASN A 129 0.89 11.16 29.94
N THR A 130 -0.40 11.28 30.22
CA THR A 130 -1.48 11.28 29.21
C THR A 130 -1.32 12.42 28.19
N ASP A 131 -0.57 13.46 28.51
CA ASP A 131 -0.32 14.59 27.61
C ASP A 131 0.27 14.17 26.25
N ASN A 132 1.04 13.07 26.19
CA ASN A 132 1.58 12.53 24.93
C ASN A 132 0.53 11.79 24.09
N ALA A 133 -0.60 11.35 24.68
CA ALA A 133 -1.65 10.61 23.97
C ALA A 133 -2.32 11.48 22.89
N VAL A 134 -2.43 12.79 23.14
CA VAL A 134 -2.97 13.75 22.18
C VAL A 134 -2.03 13.91 20.98
N ASP A 135 -0.71 13.89 21.19
CA ASP A 135 0.28 14.01 20.12
C ASP A 135 0.40 12.72 19.29
N TYR A 136 0.26 11.55 19.92
CA TYR A 136 0.10 10.29 19.18
C TYR A 136 -1.16 10.31 18.33
N LEU A 137 -2.28 10.78 18.88
CA LEU A 137 -3.51 10.91 18.13
C LEU A 137 -3.37 11.90 16.96
N LYS A 138 -2.73 13.06 17.16
CA LYS A 138 -2.41 14.00 16.07
C LYS A 138 -1.55 13.34 14.99
N THR A 139 -0.55 12.54 15.38
CA THR A 139 0.30 11.81 14.44
C THR A 139 -0.51 10.78 13.64
N LEU A 140 -1.41 10.05 14.29
CA LEU A 140 -2.29 9.08 13.62
C LEU A 140 -3.29 9.77 12.68
N LEU A 141 -3.90 10.88 13.11
CA LEU A 141 -4.79 11.70 12.28
C LEU A 141 -4.05 12.33 11.10
N GLY A 142 -2.83 12.82 11.33
CA GLY A 142 -1.93 13.32 10.28
C GLY A 142 -1.56 12.21 9.30
N GLY A 143 -1.28 11.01 9.80
CA GLY A 143 -1.05 9.81 9.01
C GLY A 143 -2.26 9.44 8.14
N LEU A 144 -3.47 9.49 8.69
CA LEU A 144 -4.71 9.23 7.96
C LEU A 144 -4.99 10.31 6.90
N THR A 145 -4.74 11.57 7.21
CA THR A 145 -4.87 12.70 6.28
C THR A 145 -3.87 12.58 5.12
N ASN A 146 -2.63 12.23 5.42
CA ASN A 146 -1.60 11.97 4.43
C ASN A 146 -1.92 10.73 3.59
N LEU A 147 -2.46 9.66 4.19
CA LEU A 147 -2.95 8.49 3.46
C LEU A 147 -4.11 8.87 2.54
N PHE A 148 -5.03 9.73 2.97
CA PHE A 148 -6.12 10.22 2.15
C PHE A 148 -5.60 11.05 0.96
N GLY A 149 -4.69 11.99 1.20
CA GLY A 149 -4.05 12.79 0.14
C GLY A 149 -3.29 11.94 -0.88
N LYS A 150 -2.45 11.01 -0.41
CA LYS A 150 -1.73 10.06 -1.29
C LYS A 150 -2.69 9.07 -1.97
N GLY A 151 -3.73 8.64 -1.26
CA GLY A 151 -4.76 7.73 -1.75
C GLY A 151 -5.56 8.32 -2.89
N LEU A 152 -5.88 9.63 -2.85
CA LEU A 152 -6.49 10.34 -3.98
C LEU A 152 -5.58 10.33 -5.21
N PHE A 153 -4.28 10.55 -5.04
CA PHE A 153 -3.34 10.49 -6.17
C PHE A 153 -3.24 9.08 -6.76
N VAL A 154 -3.22 8.04 -5.91
CA VAL A 154 -3.34 6.64 -6.35
C VAL A 154 -4.64 6.41 -7.10
N LEU A 155 -5.78 6.89 -6.58
CA LEU A 155 -7.09 6.71 -7.18
C LEU A 155 -7.14 7.36 -8.56
N PHE A 156 -6.70 8.61 -8.72
CA PHE A 156 -6.65 9.27 -10.02
C PHE A 156 -5.71 8.57 -10.99
N SER A 157 -4.53 8.15 -10.53
CA SER A 157 -3.61 7.36 -11.35
C SER A 157 -4.26 6.06 -11.81
N PHE A 158 -5.02 5.40 -10.93
CA PHE A 158 -5.75 4.18 -11.24
C PHE A 158 -6.84 4.43 -12.27
N VAL A 159 -7.65 5.48 -12.11
CA VAL A 159 -8.66 5.89 -13.11
C VAL A 159 -8.00 6.12 -14.47
N PHE A 160 -6.90 6.88 -14.52
CA PHE A 160 -6.20 7.17 -15.76
C PHE A 160 -5.66 5.90 -16.43
N ILE A 161 -5.02 5.01 -15.66
CA ILE A 161 -4.49 3.74 -16.17
C ILE A 161 -5.62 2.85 -16.69
N VAL A 162 -6.74 2.76 -15.98
CA VAL A 162 -7.89 1.92 -16.36
C VAL A 162 -8.57 2.48 -17.62
N LEU A 163 -8.70 3.80 -17.74
CA LEU A 163 -9.20 4.47 -18.95
C LEU A 163 -8.27 4.24 -20.15
N GLU A 164 -6.97 4.45 -19.97
CA GLU A 164 -5.97 4.29 -21.03
C GLU A 164 -5.83 2.82 -21.46
N ALA A 165 -5.90 1.88 -20.51
CA ALA A 165 -5.87 0.44 -20.78
C ALA A 165 -7.01 -0.01 -21.70
N ALA A 166 -8.17 0.66 -21.67
CA ALA A 166 -9.28 0.36 -22.57
C ALA A 166 -8.99 0.71 -24.04
N GLY A 167 -8.15 1.74 -24.29
CA GLY A 167 -7.72 2.15 -25.63
C GLY A 167 -6.40 1.52 -26.08
N PHE A 168 -5.67 0.85 -25.18
CA PHE A 168 -4.34 0.32 -25.41
C PHE A 168 -4.23 -0.67 -26.58
N PRO A 169 -5.17 -1.64 -26.77
CA PRO A 169 -5.10 -2.57 -27.90
C PRO A 169 -5.13 -1.88 -29.27
N ALA A 170 -5.95 -0.83 -29.41
CA ALA A 170 -6.03 -0.05 -30.64
C ALA A 170 -4.73 0.73 -30.92
N LYS A 171 -4.10 1.29 -29.87
CA LYS A 171 -2.81 1.98 -29.98
C LYS A 171 -1.67 1.03 -30.37
N VAL A 172 -1.67 -0.20 -29.84
CA VAL A 172 -0.66 -1.22 -30.14
C VAL A 172 -0.83 -1.79 -31.56
N ALA A 173 -2.07 -1.98 -32.02
CA ALA A 173 -2.35 -2.43 -33.39
C ALA A 173 -1.90 -1.42 -34.47
N ALA A 174 -1.83 -0.12 -34.12
CA ALA A 174 -1.40 0.94 -35.03
C ALA A 174 0.13 1.14 -35.08
N MET A 175 0.93 0.45 -34.24
CA MET A 175 2.39 0.60 -34.23
C MET A 175 3.07 -0.31 -35.28
N PRO A 176 4.05 0.20 -36.05
CA PRO A 176 4.84 -0.63 -36.97
C PRO A 176 5.70 -1.67 -36.22
N GLY A 177 5.70 -2.92 -36.68
CA GLY A 177 6.54 -4.01 -36.17
C GLY A 177 5.78 -5.26 -35.75
N ASP A 178 6.45 -6.16 -35.02
CA ASP A 178 5.92 -7.47 -34.63
C ASP A 178 4.98 -7.36 -33.40
N THR A 179 3.73 -7.01 -33.69
CA THR A 179 2.69 -6.67 -32.69
C THR A 179 2.31 -7.85 -31.78
N THR A 180 2.32 -9.07 -32.32
CA THR A 180 1.91 -10.31 -31.61
C THR A 180 2.86 -10.64 -30.45
N ALA A 181 4.17 -10.68 -30.70
CA ALA A 181 5.18 -10.98 -29.69
C ALA A 181 5.20 -9.95 -28.55
N ARG A 182 4.83 -8.69 -28.82
CA ARG A 182 4.67 -7.65 -27.78
C ARG A 182 3.42 -7.89 -26.94
N LEU A 183 2.29 -8.21 -27.55
CA LEU A 183 1.03 -8.48 -26.85
C LEU A 183 1.15 -9.71 -25.95
N ASP A 184 1.86 -10.76 -26.36
CA ASP A 184 2.07 -11.96 -25.56
C ASP A 184 2.90 -11.70 -24.30
N ARG A 185 3.99 -10.92 -24.42
CA ARG A 185 4.79 -10.49 -23.25
C ARG A 185 3.94 -9.71 -22.24
N TRP A 186 3.09 -8.80 -22.72
CA TRP A 186 2.18 -8.04 -21.87
C TRP A 186 1.17 -8.95 -21.15
N HIS A 187 0.53 -9.88 -21.85
CA HIS A 187 -0.40 -10.83 -21.25
C HIS A 187 0.27 -11.69 -20.18
N ARG A 188 1.51 -12.13 -20.41
CA ARG A 188 2.28 -12.89 -19.42
C ARG A 188 2.53 -12.09 -18.14
N ILE A 189 2.96 -10.83 -18.25
CA ILE A 189 3.22 -9.97 -17.08
C ILE A 189 1.93 -9.79 -16.26
N ILE A 190 0.80 -9.52 -16.93
CA ILE A 190 -0.49 -9.35 -16.28
C ILE A 190 -0.92 -10.63 -15.55
N THR A 191 -0.78 -11.79 -16.21
CA THR A 191 -1.22 -13.07 -15.67
C THR A 191 -0.35 -13.52 -14.49
N GLU A 192 0.97 -13.39 -14.59
CA GLU A 192 1.90 -13.71 -13.50
C GLU A 192 1.68 -12.80 -12.29
N THR A 193 1.47 -11.50 -12.54
CA THR A 193 1.17 -10.53 -11.47
C THR A 193 -0.13 -10.92 -10.75
N ARG A 194 -1.21 -11.21 -11.50
CA ARG A 194 -2.47 -11.67 -10.90
C ARG A 194 -2.32 -12.95 -10.08
N ARG A 195 -1.59 -13.94 -10.59
CA ARG A 195 -1.35 -15.21 -9.88
C ARG A 195 -0.60 -14.97 -8.57
N TYR A 196 0.43 -14.14 -8.60
CA TYR A 196 1.18 -13.77 -7.39
C TYR A 196 0.28 -13.10 -6.34
N PHE A 197 -0.56 -12.14 -6.74
CA PHE A 197 -1.49 -11.48 -5.82
C PHE A 197 -2.56 -12.44 -5.28
N ALA A 198 -3.15 -13.29 -6.12
CA ALA A 198 -4.12 -14.28 -5.68
C ALA A 198 -3.52 -15.22 -4.62
N LEU A 199 -2.28 -15.69 -4.85
CA LEU A 199 -1.54 -16.50 -3.89
C LEU A 199 -1.33 -15.73 -2.58
N LYS A 200 -0.93 -14.45 -2.64
CA LYS A 200 -0.71 -13.62 -1.45
C LYS A 200 -2.00 -13.38 -0.67
N THR A 201 -3.13 -13.19 -1.35
CA THR A 201 -4.45 -13.07 -0.72
C THR A 201 -4.83 -14.35 -0.01
N VAL A 202 -4.70 -15.52 -0.66
CA VAL A 202 -4.99 -16.82 -0.03
C VAL A 202 -4.10 -17.05 1.18
N ILE A 203 -2.79 -16.82 1.06
CA ILE A 203 -1.85 -16.94 2.19
C ILE A 203 -2.26 -15.99 3.32
N SER A 204 -2.54 -14.72 3.02
CA SER A 204 -2.95 -13.75 4.06
C SER A 204 -4.26 -14.12 4.74
N LEU A 205 -5.20 -14.70 3.99
CA LEU A 205 -6.48 -15.16 4.52
C LEU A 205 -6.27 -16.36 5.45
N VAL A 206 -5.47 -17.34 5.03
CA VAL A 206 -5.12 -18.52 5.84
C VAL A 206 -4.40 -18.09 7.11
N THR A 207 -3.42 -17.19 7.02
CA THR A 207 -2.72 -16.66 8.19
C THR A 207 -3.67 -15.91 9.11
N GLY A 208 -4.57 -15.08 8.56
CA GLY A 208 -5.57 -14.35 9.33
C GLY A 208 -6.55 -15.29 10.05
N VAL A 209 -7.05 -16.32 9.38
CA VAL A 209 -7.92 -17.35 9.97
C VAL A 209 -7.17 -18.13 11.04
N ALA A 210 -5.92 -18.54 10.79
CA ALA A 210 -5.11 -19.27 11.77
C ALA A 210 -4.91 -18.46 13.06
N ILE A 211 -4.55 -17.17 12.93
CA ILE A 211 -4.42 -16.26 14.09
C ILE A 211 -5.79 -16.04 14.76
N GLY A 212 -6.86 -15.86 13.99
CA GLY A 212 -8.20 -15.69 14.52
C GLY A 212 -8.68 -16.90 15.34
N VAL A 213 -8.44 -18.11 14.84
CA VAL A 213 -8.73 -19.36 15.57
C VAL A 213 -7.89 -19.44 16.83
N MET A 214 -6.60 -19.11 16.76
CA MET A 214 -5.71 -19.10 17.93
C MET A 214 -6.20 -18.14 19.02
N LEU A 215 -6.60 -16.92 18.66
CA LEU A 215 -7.14 -15.94 19.60
C LEU A 215 -8.48 -16.39 20.20
N ALA A 216 -9.36 -16.98 19.38
CA ALA A 216 -10.64 -17.53 19.84
C ALA A 216 -10.44 -18.66 20.86
N VAL A 217 -9.46 -19.54 20.64
CA VAL A 217 -9.09 -20.60 21.61
C VAL A 217 -8.58 -19.99 22.93
N LEU A 218 -7.84 -18.88 22.86
CA LEU A 218 -7.31 -18.19 24.04
C LEU A 218 -8.35 -17.37 24.81
N LYS A 219 -9.62 -17.32 24.36
CA LYS A 219 -10.70 -16.50 24.95
C LYS A 219 -10.30 -15.04 25.20
N VAL A 220 -9.43 -14.50 24.35
CA VAL A 220 -9.14 -13.07 24.32
C VAL A 220 -10.29 -12.43 23.52
N PRO A 221 -11.04 -11.47 24.09
CA PRO A 221 -12.11 -10.79 23.38
C PRO A 221 -11.61 -10.01 22.15
#